data_AF-A0A261DBZ9-F1
#
_entry.id   AF-A0A261DBZ9-F1
#
_cell.length_a   1.000
_cell.length_b   1.000
_cell.length_c   1.000
_cell.angle_alpha   90.00
_cell.angle_beta   90.00
_cell.angle_gamma   90.00
#
_symmetry.space_group_name_H-M   'P 1'
#
loop_
_entity.id
_entity.type
_entity.pdbx_description
1 polymer ?
#
loop_
_entity_poly.entity_id
_entity_poly.type
_entity_poly.pdbx_seq_one_letter_code
_entity_poly.pdbx_strand_id
1 'polypeptide(L)'
;MKTKFLLSIVFFSIISIIFFALFGKNKLPTPKKIMFIVHTETNGGKGVYTLYKAMKETGHDVKIVAIPLYNRCYNVNIDMKFTAKFDNNDVLYPCGKIEPYTKCETIESYKPDYIFI
;
A
#
# COMPACT_ATOMS: atom_id res chain seq x y z
N MET A 1 7.36 54.10 23.39
CA MET A 1 8.11 53.23 22.45
C MET A 1 7.97 51.72 22.70
N LYS A 2 7.66 51.23 23.91
CA LYS A 2 7.64 49.78 24.22
C LYS A 2 6.45 48.99 23.64
N THR A 3 5.27 49.61 23.48
CA THR A 3 4.04 48.92 23.03
C THR A 3 4.03 48.55 21.55
N LYS A 4 4.65 49.37 20.68
CA LYS A 4 4.77 49.06 19.23
C LYS A 4 5.70 47.87 18.95
N PHE A 5 6.68 47.64 19.83
CA PHE A 5 7.63 46.53 19.72
C PHE A 5 6.98 45.20 20.08
N LEU A 6 6.17 45.17 21.14
CA LEU A 6 5.41 43.97 21.54
C LEU A 6 4.41 43.52 20.45
N LEU A 7 3.70 44.46 19.83
CA LEU A 7 2.74 44.14 18.76
C LEU A 7 3.42 43.48 17.55
N SER A 8 4.62 43.94 17.18
CA SER A 8 5.37 43.40 16.04
C SER A 8 5.87 41.97 16.28
N ILE A 9 6.25 41.64 17.52
CA ILE A 9 6.69 40.28 17.89
C ILE A 9 5.52 39.29 17.82
N VAL A 10 4.36 39.65 18.35
CA VAL A 10 3.17 38.79 18.31
C VAL A 10 2.74 38.53 16.86
N PHE A 11 2.80 39.55 16.01
CA PHE A 11 2.43 39.42 14.59
C PHE A 11 3.38 38.48 13.83
N PHE A 12 4.69 38.58 14.07
CA PHE A 12 5.69 37.68 13.47
C PHE A 12 5.52 36.23 13.90
N SER A 13 5.20 35.99 15.17
CA SER A 13 4.96 34.64 15.68
C SER A 13 3.75 33.97 15.02
N ILE A 14 2.67 34.71 14.81
CA ILE A 14 1.46 34.20 14.15
C ILE A 14 1.73 33.86 12.69
N ILE A 15 2.44 34.73 11.96
CA ILE A 15 2.83 34.49 10.56
C ILE A 15 3.73 33.25 10.47
N SER A 16 4.70 33.10 11.38
CA SER A 16 5.60 31.95 11.40
C SER A 16 4.84 30.64 11.66
N ILE A 17 3.88 30.62 12.58
CA ILE A 17 3.04 29.44 12.85
C ILE A 17 2.18 29.07 11.63
N ILE A 18 1.58 30.07 10.97
CA ILE A 18 0.80 29.85 9.75
C ILE A 18 1.70 29.33 8.61
N PHE A 19 2.92 29.86 8.49
CA PHE A 19 3.89 29.41 7.50
C PHE A 19 4.36 27.98 7.77
N PHE A 20 4.68 27.62 9.02
CA PHE A 20 5.00 26.24 9.38
C PHE A 20 3.82 25.29 9.20
N ALA A 21 2.58 25.72 9.41
CA ALA A 21 1.40 24.89 9.14
C ALA A 21 1.12 24.69 7.64
N LEU A 22 1.40 25.71 6.81
CA LEU A 22 1.20 25.65 5.35
C LEU A 22 2.34 24.91 4.62
N PHE A 23 3.57 25.10 5.08
CA PHE A 23 4.79 24.56 4.46
C PHE A 23 5.36 23.32 5.17
N GLY A 24 4.91 23.02 6.39
CA GLY A 24 5.14 21.75 7.10
C GLY A 24 4.33 20.59 6.52
N LYS A 25 3.99 20.65 5.24
CA LYS A 25 3.51 19.47 4.52
C LYS A 25 4.71 18.54 4.37
N ASN A 26 4.75 17.50 5.20
CA ASN A 26 5.51 16.28 4.92
C ASN A 26 5.45 16.06 3.41
N LYS A 27 6.60 16.11 2.72
CA LYS A 27 6.66 15.77 1.29
C LYS A 27 5.93 14.44 1.17
N LEU A 28 4.74 14.44 0.57
CA LEU A 28 4.04 13.19 0.32
C LEU A 28 5.01 12.29 -0.44
N PRO A 29 5.20 11.04 -0.01
CA PRO A 29 6.07 10.12 -0.73
C PRO A 29 5.62 10.10 -2.18
N THR A 30 6.58 10.15 -3.11
CA THR A 30 6.26 10.04 -4.53
C THR A 30 5.53 8.72 -4.74
N PRO A 31 4.36 8.72 -5.42
CA PRO A 31 3.65 7.49 -5.71
C PRO A 31 4.57 6.45 -6.35
N LYS A 32 4.42 5.20 -5.93
CA LYS A 32 5.19 4.04 -6.37
C LYS A 32 4.23 2.92 -6.73
N LYS A 33 4.63 2.08 -7.67
CA LYS A 33 3.95 0.85 -8.05
C LYS A 33 4.54 -0.31 -7.25
N ILE A 34 3.73 -0.96 -6.42
CA ILE A 34 4.18 -1.98 -5.48
C ILE A 34 3.41 -3.26 -5.75
N MET A 35 4.11 -4.37 -5.87
CA MET A 35 3.51 -5.69 -6.04
C MET A 35 3.84 -6.57 -4.84
N PHE A 36 2.82 -7.18 -4.25
CA PHE A 36 2.96 -8.26 -3.27
C PHE A 36 2.55 -9.58 -3.91
N ILE A 37 3.42 -10.58 -3.90
CA ILE A 37 3.09 -11.95 -4.28
C ILE A 37 2.79 -12.71 -2.99
N VAL A 38 1.57 -13.24 -2.85
CA VAL A 38 1.09 -13.73 -1.55
C VAL A 38 0.49 -15.12 -1.61
N HIS A 39 0.88 -15.94 -0.64
CA HIS A 39 0.17 -17.14 -0.24
C HIS A 39 -0.80 -16.80 0.89
N THR A 40 -2.06 -16.56 0.53
CA THR A 40 -3.10 -15.93 1.38
C THR A 40 -3.48 -16.71 2.64
N GLU A 41 -3.18 -18.00 2.67
CA GLU A 41 -3.50 -18.87 3.81
C GLU A 41 -2.43 -18.84 4.91
N THR A 42 -1.22 -18.36 4.58
CA THR A 42 -0.11 -18.27 5.52
C THR A 42 -0.22 -17.06 6.43
N ASN A 43 0.37 -17.13 7.63
CA ASN A 43 0.44 -15.99 8.55
C ASN A 43 1.15 -14.78 7.90
N GLY A 44 2.20 -15.02 7.11
CA GLY A 44 2.90 -13.98 6.34
C GLY A 44 1.97 -13.32 5.31
N GLY A 45 1.25 -14.12 4.52
CA GLY A 45 0.28 -13.61 3.55
C GLY A 45 -0.86 -12.82 4.20
N LYS A 46 -1.32 -13.24 5.40
CA LYS A 46 -2.35 -12.52 6.15
C LYS A 46 -1.85 -11.17 6.70
N GLY A 47 -0.56 -11.05 7.00
CA GLY A 47 0.07 -9.81 7.46
C GLY A 47 0.14 -8.70 6.39
N VAL A 48 0.06 -9.06 5.10
CA VAL A 48 0.14 -8.10 3.98
C VAL A 48 -1.01 -7.11 3.99
N TYR A 49 -2.18 -7.45 4.54
CA TYR A 49 -3.33 -6.54 4.54
C TYR A 49 -3.04 -5.21 5.25
N THR A 50 -2.32 -5.24 6.37
CA THR A 50 -1.95 -4.02 7.10
C THR A 50 -1.01 -3.14 6.28
N LEU A 51 -0.05 -3.75 5.58
CA LEU A 51 0.89 -3.03 4.71
C LEU A 51 0.19 -2.43 3.50
N TYR A 52 -0.67 -3.21 2.84
CA TYR A 52 -1.51 -2.76 1.74
C TYR A 52 -2.27 -1.50 2.13
N LYS A 53 -2.97 -1.51 3.27
CA LYS A 53 -3.76 -0.37 3.73
C LYS A 53 -2.90 0.88 3.92
N ALA A 54 -1.77 0.75 4.63
CA ALA A 54 -0.86 1.87 4.88
C ALA A 54 -0.26 2.45 3.57
N MET A 55 0.07 1.59 2.60
CA MET A 55 0.60 2.02 1.30
C MET A 55 -0.45 2.71 0.43
N LYS A 56 -1.70 2.24 0.46
CA LYS A 56 -2.82 2.89 -0.23
C LYS A 56 -3.12 4.27 0.37
N GLU A 57 -3.12 4.39 1.70
CA GLU A 57 -3.34 5.67 2.41
C GLU A 57 -2.25 6.70 2.11
N THR A 58 -1.04 6.25 1.76
CA THR A 58 0.09 7.12 1.37
C THR A 58 0.16 7.40 -0.13
N GLY A 59 -0.81 6.91 -0.91
CA GLY A 59 -0.96 7.21 -2.34
C GLY A 59 -0.15 6.33 -3.27
N HIS A 60 0.31 5.16 -2.83
CA HIS A 60 0.95 4.18 -3.70
C HIS A 60 -0.08 3.36 -4.50
N ASP A 61 0.31 2.94 -5.71
CA ASP A 61 -0.41 1.97 -6.52
C ASP A 61 0.05 0.58 -6.08
N VAL A 62 -0.84 -0.21 -5.50
CA VAL A 62 -0.49 -1.51 -4.89
C VAL A 62 -1.29 -2.62 -5.56
N LYS A 63 -0.60 -3.68 -5.99
CA LYS A 63 -1.22 -4.90 -6.51
C LYS A 63 -0.88 -6.10 -5.63
N ILE A 64 -1.89 -6.92 -5.38
CA ILE A 64 -1.80 -8.16 -4.60
C ILE A 64 -1.96 -9.33 -5.56
N VAL A 65 -0.89 -10.05 -5.81
CA VAL A 65 -0.87 -11.25 -6.64
C VAL A 65 -1.12 -12.44 -5.74
N ALA A 66 -2.36 -12.94 -5.74
CA ALA A 66 -2.74 -14.11 -4.97
C ALA A 66 -2.38 -15.38 -5.74
N ILE A 67 -1.50 -16.19 -5.16
CA ILE A 67 -1.11 -17.49 -5.71
C ILE A 67 -1.38 -18.60 -4.70
N PRO A 68 -1.88 -19.76 -5.15
CA PRO A 68 -2.11 -20.87 -4.24
C PRO A 68 -0.76 -21.44 -3.77
N LEU A 69 -0.73 -22.05 -2.58
CA LEU A 69 0.47 -22.70 -2.05
C LEU A 69 0.43 -24.18 -2.42
N TYR A 70 1.02 -24.52 -3.56
CA TYR A 70 1.12 -25.90 -4.05
C TYR A 70 2.58 -26.33 -4.06
N ASN A 71 2.93 -27.23 -3.16
CA ASN A 71 4.23 -27.91 -3.16
C ASN A 71 4.04 -29.37 -2.74
N ARG A 72 5.12 -30.14 -2.63
CA ARG A 72 5.05 -31.58 -2.30
C ARG A 72 4.40 -31.88 -0.93
N CYS A 73 4.38 -30.91 -0.02
CA CYS A 73 3.92 -31.09 1.36
C CYS A 73 2.57 -30.39 1.64
N TYR A 74 2.23 -29.36 0.85
CA TYR A 74 1.08 -28.51 1.09
C TYR A 74 0.35 -28.25 -0.22
N ASN A 75 -0.97 -28.42 -0.17
CA ASN A 75 -1.88 -27.99 -1.22
C ASN A 75 -2.93 -27.11 -0.56
N VAL A 76 -2.70 -25.79 -0.62
CA VAL A 76 -3.58 -24.81 0.01
C VAL A 76 -4.10 -23.83 -1.03
N ASN A 77 -5.41 -23.75 -1.12
CA ASN A 77 -6.13 -22.87 -2.02
C ASN A 77 -5.96 -21.40 -1.63
N ILE A 78 -6.37 -20.52 -2.53
CA ILE A 78 -6.45 -19.09 -2.22
C ILE A 78 -7.59 -18.85 -1.22
N ASP A 79 -7.30 -18.12 -0.14
CA ASP A 79 -8.28 -17.72 0.87
C ASP A 79 -9.15 -16.60 0.30
N MET A 80 -10.24 -16.97 -0.36
CA MET A 80 -11.14 -16.01 -1.00
C MET A 80 -11.81 -15.05 0.01
N LYS A 81 -11.91 -15.44 1.29
CA LYS A 81 -12.44 -14.56 2.34
C LYS A 81 -11.41 -13.51 2.73
N PHE A 82 -10.14 -13.88 2.78
CA PHE A 82 -9.06 -12.94 3.01
C PHE A 82 -8.86 -11.99 1.83
N THR A 83 -8.86 -12.50 0.59
CA THR A 83 -8.68 -11.64 -0.58
C THR A 83 -9.82 -10.63 -0.77
N ALA A 84 -11.03 -10.92 -0.26
CA ALA A 84 -12.15 -10.00 -0.24
C ALA A 84 -11.95 -8.76 0.64
N LYS A 85 -10.86 -8.69 1.45
CA LYS A 85 -10.50 -7.50 2.23
C LYS A 85 -9.82 -6.41 1.38
N PHE A 86 -9.24 -6.77 0.24
CA PHE A 86 -8.56 -5.85 -0.67
C PHE A 86 -9.54 -5.28 -1.69
N ASP A 87 -9.16 -4.18 -2.35
CA ASP A 87 -9.94 -3.67 -3.47
C ASP A 87 -9.91 -4.67 -4.63
N ASN A 88 -11.07 -4.95 -5.23
CA ASN A 88 -11.18 -5.96 -6.30
C ASN A 88 -10.25 -5.70 -7.50
N ASN A 89 -9.98 -4.43 -7.79
CA ASN A 89 -9.10 -4.02 -8.90
C ASN A 89 -7.61 -4.16 -8.56
N ASP A 90 -7.27 -4.39 -7.30
CA ASP A 90 -5.90 -4.51 -6.82
C ASP A 90 -5.47 -5.97 -6.67
N VAL A 91 -6.41 -6.92 -6.66
CA VAL A 91 -6.08 -8.35 -6.57
C VAL A 91 -5.99 -8.99 -7.95
N LEU A 92 -4.84 -9.62 -8.22
CA LEU A 92 -4.54 -10.35 -9.44
C LEU A 92 -4.47 -11.84 -9.13
N TYR A 93 -5.02 -12.64 -10.04
CA TYR A 93 -5.08 -14.10 -9.94
C TYR A 93 -4.47 -14.71 -11.19
N PRO A 94 -3.14 -14.60 -11.37
CA PRO A 94 -2.49 -15.01 -12.62
C PRO A 94 -2.73 -16.49 -12.93
N CYS A 95 -2.81 -17.32 -11.89
CA CYS A 95 -3.08 -18.76 -12.03
C CYS A 95 -4.58 -19.10 -11.96
N GLY A 96 -5.48 -18.12 -11.94
CA GLY A 96 -6.91 -18.33 -11.69
C GLY A 96 -7.32 -18.21 -10.22
N LYS A 97 -8.61 -17.97 -9.99
CA LYS A 97 -9.20 -17.77 -8.63
C LYS A 97 -9.50 -19.08 -7.92
N ILE A 98 -9.76 -20.14 -8.67
CA ILE A 98 -10.23 -21.45 -8.19
C ILE A 98 -9.46 -22.52 -8.96
N GLU A 99 -9.24 -23.67 -8.33
CA GLU A 99 -8.73 -24.90 -8.95
C GLU A 99 -9.52 -25.20 -10.25
N PRO A 100 -8.87 -25.60 -11.37
CA PRO A 100 -7.59 -26.31 -11.46
C PRO A 100 -6.29 -25.50 -11.64
N TYR A 101 -6.25 -24.20 -11.33
CA TYR A 101 -5.05 -23.33 -11.40
C TYR A 101 -4.07 -23.59 -12.59
N THR A 102 -4.62 -23.91 -13.76
CA THR A 102 -3.89 -24.64 -14.82
C THR A 102 -2.98 -23.79 -15.69
N LYS A 103 -3.10 -22.45 -15.62
CA LYS A 103 -2.34 -21.51 -16.45
C LYS A 103 -2.04 -20.27 -15.64
N CYS A 104 -0.76 -20.01 -15.37
CA CYS A 104 -0.32 -18.75 -14.79
C CYS A 104 -0.01 -17.78 -15.92
N GLU A 105 -0.90 -16.82 -16.14
CA GLU A 105 -0.68 -15.74 -17.09
C GLU A 105 0.40 -14.78 -16.56
N THR A 106 1.23 -14.27 -17.47
CA THR A 106 2.26 -13.29 -17.12
C THR A 106 1.62 -11.92 -16.83
N ILE A 107 2.08 -11.27 -15.75
CA ILE A 107 1.60 -9.94 -15.34
C ILE A 107 2.44 -8.86 -16.02
N GLU A 108 2.54 -8.88 -17.36
CA GLU A 108 3.48 -8.02 -18.10
C GLU A 108 3.05 -6.55 -18.16
N SER A 109 1.75 -6.28 -17.97
CA SER A 109 1.17 -4.95 -18.04
C SER A 109 1.48 -4.10 -16.80
N TYR A 110 1.75 -4.74 -15.64
CA TYR A 110 2.09 -4.03 -14.42
C TYR A 110 3.60 -4.08 -14.18
N LYS A 111 4.26 -2.92 -14.30
CA LYS A 111 5.70 -2.75 -14.05
C LYS A 111 5.91 -2.14 -12.66
N PRO A 112 6.09 -2.94 -11.61
CA PRO A 112 6.28 -2.43 -10.26
C PRO A 112 7.66 -1.77 -10.10
N ASP A 113 7.72 -0.75 -9.25
CA ASP A 113 8.96 -0.24 -8.69
C ASP A 113 9.54 -1.19 -7.63
N TYR A 114 8.66 -1.89 -6.90
CA TYR A 114 9.03 -2.83 -5.83
C TYR A 114 8.20 -4.12 -5.89
N ILE A 115 8.86 -5.26 -5.66
CA ILE A 115 8.22 -6.57 -5.53
C ILE A 115 8.56 -7.14 -4.15
N PHE A 116 7.54 -7.60 -3.43
CA PHE A 116 7.65 -8.32 -2.18
C PHE A 116 7.01 -9.71 -2.33
N ILE A 117 7.63 -10.73 -1.74
CA ILE A 117 7.21 -12.15 -1.83
C ILE A 117 7.06 -12.70 -0.40
#